data_AF-A0A967SW10-F1
#
_entry.id   AF-A0A967SW10-F1
#
_cell.length_a   1.000
_cell.length_b   1.000
_cell.length_c   1.000
_cell.angle_alpha   90.00
_cell.angle_beta   90.00
_cell.angle_gamma   90.00
#
_symmetry.space_group_name_H-M   'P 1'
#
loop_
_entity.id
_entity.type
_entity.pdbx_description
1 polymer ?
#
loop_
_entity_poly.entity_id
_entity_poly.type
_entity_poly.pdbx_seq_one_letter_code
_entity_poly.pdbx_strand_id
1 'polypeptide(L)' 'MSNRFKKSIVLVDDHPLMRKGLALTLDSDPAYEVIEQLDRGEELIQRLDELSP' A
#
# COMPACT_ATOMS: atom_id res chain seq x y z
N MET A 1 -4.42 20.53 -1.08
CA MET A 1 -4.64 20.24 -2.51
C MET A 1 -4.67 18.74 -2.67
N SER A 2 -5.84 18.16 -2.94
CA SER A 2 -5.98 16.71 -3.16
C SER A 2 -5.25 16.34 -4.46
N ASN A 3 -4.17 15.56 -4.35
CA ASN A 3 -3.38 15.14 -5.50
C ASN A 3 -4.16 14.09 -6.29
N ARG A 4 -5.00 14.55 -7.22
CA ARG A 4 -6.03 13.78 -7.95
C ARG A 4 -5.47 12.67 -8.88
N PHE A 5 -4.16 12.39 -8.81
CA PHE A 5 -3.44 11.50 -9.71
C PHE A 5 -2.59 10.43 -9.00
N LYS A 6 -2.56 10.40 -7.65
CA LYS A 6 -1.81 9.36 -6.94
C LYS A 6 -2.43 8.00 -7.18
N LYS A 7 -1.61 7.00 -7.48
CA LYS A 7 -2.01 5.60 -7.51
C LYS A 7 -1.93 5.03 -6.10
N SER A 8 -3.07 4.55 -5.61
CA SER A 8 -3.15 3.88 -4.33
C SER A 8 -2.51 2.50 -4.44
N ILE A 9 -1.74 2.12 -3.43
CA ILE A 9 -1.05 0.83 -3.37
C ILE A 9 -1.35 0.19 -2.02
N VAL A 10 -1.67 -1.10 -2.05
CA VAL A 10 -1.65 -1.96 -0.87
C VAL A 10 -0.46 -2.90 -0.99
N LEU A 11 0.36 -2.97 0.06
CA LEU A 11 1.52 -3.87 0.11
C LEU A 11 1.20 -5.10 0.94
N VAL A 12 1.48 -6.27 0.38
CA VAL A 12 1.37 -7.56 1.08
C VAL A 12 2.70 -8.29 0.98
N ASP A 13 3.34 -8.48 2.12
CA ASP A 13 4.64 -9.16 2.22
C ASP A 13 4.82 -9.65 3.66
N ASP A 14 5.22 -10.90 3.86
CA ASP A 14 5.36 -11.54 5.17
C ASP A 14 6.65 -11.12 5.92
N HIS A 15 7.51 -10.32 5.30
CA HIS A 15 8.75 -9.80 5.86
C HIS A 15 8.62 -8.32 6.24
N PRO A 16 8.56 -7.97 7.54
CA PRO A 16 8.37 -6.59 7.99
C PRO A 16 9.43 -5.61 7.48
N LEU A 17 10.66 -6.06 7.25
CA LEU A 17 11.75 -5.23 6.75
C LEU A 17 11.51 -4.81 5.29
N MET A 18 11.14 -5.76 4.42
CA MET A 18 10.88 -5.51 3.01
C MET A 18 9.66 -4.61 2.83
N ARG A 19 8.56 -4.93 3.52
CA ARG A 19 7.30 -4.17 3.47
C ARG A 19 7.50 -2.69 3.85
N LYS A 20 8.17 -2.43 4.96
CA LYS A 20 8.46 -1.07 5.42
C LYS A 20 9.42 -0.32 4.50
N GLY A 21 10.46 -0.98 4.02
CA GLY A 21 11.42 -0.37 3.10
C GLY A 21 10.78 0.02 1.76
N LEU A 22 9.92 -0.84 1.22
CA LEU A 22 9.18 -0.58 0.00
C LEU A 22 8.15 0.53 0.18
N ALA A 23 7.42 0.56 1.30
CA ALA A 23 6.49 1.62 1.61
C ALA A 23 7.16 3.00 1.64
N LEU A 24 8.28 3.11 2.35
CA LEU A 24 9.07 4.35 2.40
C LEU A 24 9.54 4.80 1.02
N THR A 25 9.91 3.85 0.15
CA THR A 25 10.36 4.13 -1.20
C THR A 25 9.20 4.65 -2.06
N LEU A 26 8.02 4.01 -2.00
CA LEU A 26 6.84 4.41 -2.76
C LEU A 26 6.26 5.75 -2.30
N ASP A 27 6.17 5.97 -0.98
CA ASP A 27 5.64 7.22 -0.43
C ASP A 27 6.54 8.44 -0.72
N SER A 28 7.82 8.22 -1.04
CA SER A 28 8.73 9.28 -1.47
C SER A 28 8.42 9.80 -2.88
N ASP A 29 7.72 9.01 -3.70
CA ASP A 29 7.32 9.40 -5.05
C ASP A 29 5.91 10.02 -5.02
N PRO A 30 5.74 11.28 -5.49
CA PRO A 30 4.45 11.96 -5.49
C PRO A 30 3.39 11.31 -6.39
N ALA A 31 3.75 10.33 -7.23
CA ALA A 31 2.81 9.55 -8.03
C ALA A 31 2.11 8.42 -7.26
N TYR A 32 2.63 8.03 -6.09
CA TYR A 32 2.12 6.89 -5.32
C TYR A 32 1.69 7.29 -3.90
N GLU A 33 0.88 6.41 -3.31
CA GLU A 33 0.49 6.45 -1.90
C GLU A 33 0.21 5.03 -1.42
N VAL A 34 0.92 4.61 -0.37
CA VAL A 34 0.65 3.33 0.28
C VAL A 34 -0.48 3.50 1.27
N ILE A 35 -1.66 2.94 0.94
CA ILE A 35 -2.87 3.10 1.75
C ILE A 35 -3.02 2.00 2.81
N GLU A 36 -2.33 0.87 2.66
CA GLU A 36 -2.33 -0.21 3.65
C GLU A 36 -1.10 -1.14 3.50
N GLN A 37 -0.68 -1.75 4.60
CA GLN A 37 0.39 -2.76 4.64
C GLN A 37 -0.05 -3.99 5.44
N LEU A 38 -0.05 -5.15 4.80
CA LEU A 38 -0.48 -6.43 5.38
C LEU A 38 0.67 -7.45 5.34
N ASP A 39 0.66 -8.40 6.26
CA ASP A 39 1.61 -9.52 6.26
C ASP A 39 1.09 -10.77 5.55
N ARG A 40 -0.21 -10.79 5.22
CA ARG A 40 -0.91 -11.94 4.64
C ARG A 40 -1.88 -11.54 3.54
N GLY A 41 -1.94 -12.34 2.48
CA GLY A 41 -2.82 -12.09 1.34
C GLY A 41 -4.30 -12.30 1.67
N GLU A 42 -4.61 -13.17 2.62
CA GLU A 42 -5.99 -13.45 3.03
C GLU A 42 -6.65 -12.22 3.67
N GLU A 43 -5.88 -11.40 4.39
CA GLU A 43 -6.36 -10.14 4.96
C GLU A 43 -6.70 -9.11 3.87
N LEU A 44 -5.94 -9.10 2.77
CA LEU A 44 -6.24 -8.22 1.64
C LEU A 44 -7.57 -8.61 0.99
N ILE A 45 -7.79 -9.91 0.76
CA ILE A 45 -9.03 -10.39 0.14
C ILE A 45 -10.26 -9.96 0.95
N GLN A 46 -10.17 -10.00 2.29
CA GLN A 46 -11.26 -9.60 3.17
C GLN A 46 -11.55 -8.09 3.13
N ARG A 47 -10.56 -7.27 2.78
CA ARG A 47 -10.62 -5.81 2.81
C ARG A 47 -10.58 -5.16 1.43
N LEU A 48 -10.55 -5.94 0.35
CA LEU A 48 -10.30 -5.43 -1.01
C LEU A 48 -11.34 -4.40 -1.44
N ASP A 49 -12.62 -4.67 -1.17
CA ASP A 49 -13.73 -3.78 -1.51
C ASP A 49 -13.70 -2.48 -0.67
N GLU A 50 -13.26 -2.56 0.60
CA GLU A 50 -13.13 -1.40 1.49
C GLU A 50 -11.94 -0.52 1.11
N LEU A 51 -10.82 -1.14 0.74
CA LEU A 51 -9.57 -0.45 0.39
C LEU A 51 -9.62 0.16 -1.01
N SER A 52 -10.33 -0.48 -1.95
CA SER A 52 -10.46 -0.06 -3.36
C SER A 52 -9.18 0.55 -3.96
N PRO A 53 -8.04 -0.16 -3.90
CA PRO A 53 -6.74 0.34 -4.36
C PRO A 53 -6.67 0.59 -5.87
#